data_AF-A0A6P2CTN1-F1
#
_entry.id   AF-A0A6P2CTN1-F1
#
_cell.length_a   1.000
_cell.length_b   1.000
_cell.length_c   1.000
_cell.angle_alpha   90.00
_cell.angle_beta   90.00
_cell.angle_gamma   90.00
#
_symmetry.space_group_name_H-M   'P 1'
#
loop_
_entity.id
_entity.type
_entity.pdbx_description
1 polymer ?
#
loop_
_entity_poly.entity_id
_entity_poly.type
_entity_poly.pdbx_seq_one_letter_code
_entity_poly.pdbx_strand_id
1 'polypeptide(L)' 'MADEKFETLDLPMSKVFSWSEDKTPLRDALWNHYMDTSNKNTLETLQHLKQYEHMSADEVKSEAEKVLQKA' A
#
# COMPACT_ATOMS: atom_id res chain seq x y z
N MET A 1 -5.99 -18.34 10.12
CA MET A 1 -6.19 -17.50 8.93
C MET A 1 -5.74 -16.09 9.28
N ALA A 2 -4.43 -15.81 9.31
CA ALA A 2 -3.90 -14.50 9.74
C ALA A 2 -2.79 -13.95 8.81
N ASP A 3 -2.46 -14.67 7.73
CA ASP A 3 -1.29 -14.38 6.91
C ASP A 3 -1.61 -13.68 5.57
N GLU A 4 -2.82 -13.87 5.03
CA GLU A 4 -3.18 -13.37 3.69
C GLU A 4 -3.09 -11.84 3.55
N LYS A 5 -3.25 -11.09 4.64
CA LYS A 5 -3.09 -9.62 4.66
C LYS A 5 -1.66 -9.20 4.34
N PHE A 6 -0.69 -9.79 5.04
CA PHE A 6 0.71 -9.46 4.86
C PHE A 6 1.19 -9.94 3.49
N GLU A 7 0.70 -11.09 3.04
CA GLU A 7 0.95 -11.58 1.69
C GLU A 7 0.48 -10.57 0.63
N THR A 8 -0.73 -10.01 0.75
CA THR A 8 -1.22 -9.03 -0.25
C THR A 8 -0.43 -7.73 -0.31
N LEU A 9 0.15 -7.28 0.81
CA LEU A 9 1.02 -6.10 0.86
C LEU A 9 2.41 -6.36 0.29
N ASP A 10 2.88 -7.61 0.35
CA ASP A 10 4.17 -8.04 -0.21
C ASP A 10 4.07 -8.43 -1.69
N LEU A 11 2.86 -8.69 -2.19
CA LEU A 11 2.64 -8.95 -3.61
C LEU A 11 2.95 -7.70 -4.46
N PRO A 12 3.50 -7.91 -5.67
CA PRO A 12 3.70 -6.82 -6.62
C PRO A 12 2.36 -6.20 -7.00
N MET A 13 2.31 -4.88 -7.16
CA MET A 13 1.07 -4.17 -7.56
C MET A 13 0.43 -4.80 -8.78
N SER A 14 1.22 -5.23 -9.75
CA SER A 14 0.70 -5.87 -10.97
C SER A 14 -0.03 -7.20 -10.74
N LYS A 15 0.21 -7.89 -9.62
CA LYS A 15 -0.60 -9.04 -9.21
C LYS A 15 -1.87 -8.66 -8.44
N VAL A 16 -1.87 -7.51 -7.78
CA VAL A 16 -2.98 -7.06 -6.94
C VAL A 16 -3.98 -6.22 -7.76
N PHE A 17 -3.46 -5.42 -8.68
CA PHE A 17 -4.19 -4.48 -9.51
C PHE A 17 -3.93 -4.78 -10.98
N SER A 18 -4.98 -5.13 -11.72
CA SER A 18 -4.89 -5.42 -13.15
C SER A 18 -4.55 -4.20 -14.02
N TRP A 19 -4.66 -2.98 -13.46
CA TRP A 19 -4.34 -1.72 -14.15
C TRP A 19 -2.89 -1.26 -13.94
N SER A 20 -2.18 -1.85 -12.98
CA SER A 20 -0.79 -1.51 -12.70
C SER A 20 0.12 -2.57 -13.31
N GLU A 21 1.14 -2.17 -14.07
CA GLU A 21 2.20 -3.08 -14.54
C GLU A 21 3.42 -3.08 -13.60
N ASP A 22 3.30 -2.36 -12.48
CA ASP A 22 4.39 -2.12 -11.57
C ASP A 22 4.72 -3.39 -10.78
N LYS A 23 5.99 -3.78 -10.85
CA LYS A 23 6.52 -4.95 -10.10
C LYS A 23 6.87 -4.58 -8.67
N THR A 24 6.73 -3.30 -8.32
CA THR A 24 7.00 -2.79 -7.01
C THR A 24 6.00 -3.38 -6.01
N PRO A 25 6.45 -3.84 -4.83
CA PRO A 25 5.55 -4.35 -3.80
C PRO A 25 4.51 -3.30 -3.43
N LEU A 26 3.26 -3.73 -3.19
CA LEU A 26 2.18 -2.82 -2.81
C LEU A 26 2.54 -1.94 -1.60
N ARG A 27 3.20 -2.51 -0.59
CA ARG A 27 3.68 -1.75 0.58
C ARG A 27 4.67 -0.65 0.23
N ASP A 28 5.54 -0.88 -0.74
CA ASP A 28 6.63 0.04 -1.10
C ASP A 28 6.10 1.18 -1.97
N ALA A 29 5.16 0.86 -2.87
CA ALA A 29 4.41 1.85 -3.63
C ALA A 29 3.61 2.78 -2.70
N LEU A 30 2.90 2.23 -1.71
CA LEU A 30 2.21 3.02 -0.68
C LEU A 30 3.19 3.88 0.11
N TRP A 31 4.28 3.28 0.58
CA TRP A 31 5.32 4.00 1.32
C TRP A 31 5.84 5.21 0.54
N ASN A 32 6.17 5.04 -0.75
CA ASN A 32 6.67 6.14 -1.58
C ASN A 32 5.64 7.25 -1.76
N HIS A 33 4.36 6.91 -1.96
CA HIS A 33 3.30 7.92 -2.07
C HIS A 33 3.13 8.72 -0.77
N TYR A 34 3.12 8.03 0.38
CA TYR A 34 3.04 8.70 1.68
C TYR A 34 4.30 9.50 1.99
N MET A 35 5.48 9.06 1.55
CA MET A 35 6.70 9.87 1.68
C MET A 35 6.61 11.15 0.85
N ASP A 36 6.04 11.11 -0.35
CA ASP A 36 5.87 12.32 -1.15
C ASP A 36 4.85 13.27 -0.49
N THR A 37 3.70 12.73 -0.07
CA THR A 37 2.62 13.49 0.57
C THR A 37 3.02 14.09 1.92
N SER A 38 3.77 13.36 2.74
CA SER A 38 4.25 13.80 4.06
C SER A 38 5.60 14.51 4.00
N ASN A 39 6.04 14.99 2.82
CA ASN A 39 7.30 15.73 2.65
C ASN A 39 8.53 14.99 3.25
N LYS A 40 8.59 13.68 2.99
CA LYS A 40 9.63 12.72 3.44
C LYS A 40 9.65 12.50 4.95
N ASN A 41 8.56 12.79 5.65
CA ASN A 41 8.42 12.50 7.07
C ASN A 41 8.12 11.01 7.30
N THR A 42 9.15 10.24 7.62
CA THR A 42 9.06 8.80 7.86
C THR A 42 8.17 8.42 9.03
N LEU A 43 8.01 9.29 10.04
CA LEU A 43 7.12 9.04 11.18
C LEU A 43 5.64 9.05 10.76
N GLU A 44 5.25 10.05 9.97
CA GLU A 44 3.86 10.14 9.47
C GLU A 44 3.56 9.02 8.48
N THR A 45 4.49 8.71 7.58
CA THR A 45 4.36 7.57 6.66
C THR A 45 4.19 6.25 7.42
N LEU A 46 4.99 6.02 8.47
CA LEU A 46 4.85 4.83 9.32
C LEU A 46 3.51 4.79 10.07
N GLN A 47 3.01 5.93 10.54
CA GLN A 47 1.70 5.99 11.19
C GLN A 47 0.59 5.63 10.21
N HIS A 48 0.60 6.18 8.99
CA HIS A 48 -0.36 5.81 7.95
C HIS A 48 -0.26 4.32 7.58
N LEU A 49 0.95 3.79 7.43
CA LEU A 49 1.14 2.39 7.11
C LEU A 49 0.68 1.44 8.21
N LYS A 50 0.89 1.81 9.48
CA LYS A 50 0.34 1.05 10.61
C LYS A 50 -1.19 1.00 10.61
N GLN A 51 -1.87 2.01 10.10
CA GLN A 51 -3.34 1.95 9.98
C GLN A 51 -3.79 0.84 9.02
N TYR A 52 -3.01 0.57 7.96
CA TYR A 52 -3.26 -0.53 7.04
C TYR A 52 -3.04 -1.92 7.66
N GLU A 53 -2.13 -2.05 8.63
CA GLU A 53 -1.95 -3.30 9.39
C GLU A 53 -3.25 -3.66 10.15
N HIS A 54 -3.92 -2.64 10.70
CA HIS A 54 -5.17 -2.81 11.42
C HIS A 54 -6.41 -2.96 10.51
N MET A 55 -6.39 -2.44 9.27
CA MET A 55 -7.49 -2.54 8.29
C MET A 55 -7.51 -3.85 7.50
N SER A 56 -8.70 -4.37 7.15
CA SER A 56 -8.88 -5.59 6.34
C SER A 56 -8.17 -5.55 4.98
N ALA A 57 -7.72 -6.70 4.46
CA ALA A 57 -6.98 -6.76 3.18
C ALA A 57 -7.75 -6.10 2.03
N ASP A 58 -9.07 -6.26 1.99
CA ASP A 58 -9.96 -5.63 1.00
C ASP A 58 -10.00 -4.10 1.11
N GLU A 59 -9.98 -3.57 2.34
CA GLU A 59 -9.94 -2.13 2.58
C GLU A 59 -8.58 -1.56 2.21
N VAL A 60 -7.49 -2.23 2.59
CA VAL A 60 -6.13 -1.86 2.20
C VAL A 60 -5.99 -1.82 0.69
N LYS A 61 -6.49 -2.83 -0.03
CA LYS A 61 -6.48 -2.83 -1.50
C LYS A 61 -7.29 -1.68 -2.09
N SER A 62 -8.49 -1.43 -1.56
CA SER A 62 -9.36 -0.37 -2.07
C SER A 62 -8.75 1.02 -1.83
N GLU A 63 -8.14 1.25 -0.68
CA GLU A 63 -7.48 2.53 -0.39
C GLU A 63 -6.19 2.67 -1.20
N ALA A 64 -5.39 1.60 -1.27
CA ALA A 64 -4.17 1.59 -2.06
C ALA A 64 -4.45 1.80 -3.55
N GLU A 65 -5.55 1.27 -4.07
CA GLU A 65 -6.00 1.56 -5.44
C GLU A 65 -6.23 3.05 -5.63
N LYS A 66 -7.02 3.69 -4.76
CA LYS A 66 -7.31 5.13 -4.88
C LYS A 66 -6.06 6.00 -4.77
N VAL A 67 -5.15 5.62 -3.88
CA VAL A 67 -3.91 6.36 -3.60
C VAL A 67 -2.94 6.23 -4.77
N LEU A 68 -2.74 5.02 -5.28
CA LEU A 68 -1.75 4.71 -6.30
C LEU A 68 -2.26 4.93 -7.73
N GLN A 69 -3.57 4.87 -7.96
CA GLN A 69 -4.18 5.21 -9.26
C GLN A 69 -4.22 6.74 -9.49
N LYS A 70 -4.22 7.53 -8.41
CA LYS A 70 -4.17 9.00 -8.48
C LYS A 70 -2.75 9.57 -8.52
N ALA A 71 -1.74 8.75 -8.21
CA ALA A 71 -0.34 9.11 -8.22
C ALA A 71 0.25 8.93 -9.63
#